data_AF-A0A8T0GB42-F1
#
_entry.id   AF-A0A8T0GB42-F1
#
_cell.length_a   1.000
_cell.length_b   1.000
_cell.length_c   1.000
_cell.angle_alpha   90.00
_cell.angle_beta   90.00
_cell.angle_gamma   90.00
#
_symmetry.space_group_name_H-M   'P 1'
#
loop_
_entity.id
_entity.type
_entity.pdbx_description
1 polymer ?
#
loop_
_entity_poly.entity_id
_entity_poly.type
_entity_poly.pdbx_seq_one_letter_code
_entity_poly.pdbx_strand_id
1 'polypeptide(L)'
;MADAEVHSLHGFFVEGRVDRAKRGDFDASVQRLVDVARTGDGRQELAVAGAVPVLLSLSGCIFPKSFQDVCASWWSFKSFHLYVKLLRNLCAGNSINQEALVASEGLEALAQVVEFLAPQYASPHGTCEDGESAVPFEGLQIVLQLLGNVAGHGEVTQARIWERFFPSVFLMVAGVANIKVQEPLCMLIYTCCRDNDSRCSKLAEGKGASIVASLLNRGGGISGGGVIASDAPNEWLEFLVSRLSFANPGLQTLFTSLGGTGWNISETNVFTKDQASLLDILNASLSAREEENRTSDPHAEGHHYTSLPLTSASFLTDVIRAAAKHAASTNLSGLKLPTQSPGADVLGLSLSMTRTLCVLDAKRSTIIPTFASSGLIPLLLNLLRALGLPDNAKTQDLGEQPPLPSDDSESFPRRDVYIGYRRDIVAVIANASHRSFQIQELVRENAGLLVVLQQCMPDTNNPFLREWGLWAIRNLLEGNTANQTEVADLEIQSTVPDARLREAGMAVEINPETGRPRLVNVASGTDNPAEDEFM
;
A
#
# COMPACT_ATOMS: atom_id res chain seq x y z
N MET A 1 -16.55 -41.53 -24.81
CA MET A 1 -16.56 -41.97 -23.39
C MET A 1 -17.07 -40.85 -22.50
N ALA A 2 -16.53 -39.63 -22.65
CA ALA A 2 -16.99 -38.45 -21.92
C ALA A 2 -18.49 -38.19 -22.05
N ASP A 3 -19.05 -38.34 -23.26
CA ASP A 3 -20.48 -38.12 -23.51
C ASP A 3 -21.40 -39.04 -22.69
N ALA A 4 -21.15 -40.35 -22.72
CA ALA A 4 -21.89 -41.32 -21.93
C ALA A 4 -21.76 -41.08 -20.41
N GLU A 5 -20.59 -40.62 -19.98
CA GLU A 5 -20.30 -40.34 -18.58
C GLU A 5 -21.02 -39.06 -18.10
N VAL A 6 -21.04 -38.00 -18.90
CA VAL A 6 -21.81 -36.77 -18.64
C VAL A 6 -23.30 -37.08 -18.57
N HIS A 7 -23.84 -37.83 -19.54
CA HIS A 7 -25.24 -38.23 -19.55
C HIS A 7 -25.62 -39.11 -18.35
N SER A 8 -24.69 -39.93 -17.85
CA SER A 8 -24.91 -40.78 -16.68
C SER A 8 -25.14 -39.99 -15.39
N LEU A 9 -24.70 -38.72 -15.32
CA LEU A 9 -24.79 -37.90 -14.11
C LEU A 9 -26.23 -37.72 -13.62
N HIS A 10 -27.19 -37.56 -14.53
CA HIS A 10 -28.61 -37.48 -14.17
C HIS A 10 -29.14 -38.77 -13.53
N GLY A 11 -28.61 -39.94 -13.91
CA GLY A 11 -29.05 -41.25 -13.43
C GLY A 11 -28.74 -41.53 -11.96
N PHE A 12 -27.94 -40.67 -11.33
CA PHE A 12 -27.66 -40.71 -9.88
C PHE A 12 -28.72 -39.97 -9.05
N PHE A 13 -29.62 -39.20 -9.68
CA PHE A 13 -30.66 -38.41 -9.02
C PHE A 13 -32.05 -38.98 -9.30
N VAL A 14 -32.87 -39.10 -8.25
CA VAL A 14 -34.28 -39.54 -8.28
C VAL A 14 -35.12 -38.46 -7.57
N GLU A 15 -36.15 -37.94 -8.23
CA GLU A 15 -37.04 -36.89 -7.69
C GLU A 15 -36.27 -35.65 -7.16
N GLY A 16 -35.18 -35.26 -7.83
CA GLY A 16 -34.37 -34.10 -7.43
C GLY A 16 -33.47 -34.33 -6.21
N ARG A 17 -33.25 -35.59 -5.82
CA ARG A 17 -32.35 -36.00 -4.73
C ARG A 17 -31.39 -37.08 -5.23
N VAL A 18 -30.12 -37.07 -4.84
CA VAL A 18 -29.21 -38.21 -5.11
C VAL A 18 -29.74 -39.46 -4.38
N ASP A 19 -29.39 -40.67 -4.79
CA ASP A 19 -29.68 -41.91 -4.02
C ASP A 19 -28.49 -42.29 -3.10
N ARG A 20 -28.72 -42.75 -1.85
CA ARG A 20 -27.73 -42.83 -0.73
C ARG A 20 -26.75 -43.91 -1.07
N ALA A 21 -27.27 -44.96 -1.71
CA ALA A 21 -26.49 -46.04 -2.28
C ALA A 21 -25.58 -45.59 -3.43
N LYS A 22 -25.92 -44.53 -4.17
CA LYS A 22 -25.23 -44.11 -5.40
C LYS A 22 -24.26 -42.94 -5.23
N ARG A 23 -24.11 -42.37 -4.03
CA ARG A 23 -23.20 -41.23 -3.80
C ARG A 23 -21.74 -41.56 -4.13
N GLY A 24 -21.29 -42.76 -3.76
CA GLY A 24 -19.93 -43.21 -4.09
C GLY A 24 -19.70 -43.30 -5.59
N ASP A 25 -20.69 -43.78 -6.33
CA ASP A 25 -20.65 -43.87 -7.79
C ASP A 25 -20.66 -42.48 -8.44
N PHE A 26 -21.47 -41.56 -7.93
CA PHE A 26 -21.45 -40.15 -8.35
C PHE A 26 -20.08 -39.51 -8.15
N ASP A 27 -19.52 -39.59 -6.95
CA ASP A 27 -18.18 -39.05 -6.64
C ASP A 27 -17.12 -39.65 -7.57
N ALA A 28 -17.19 -40.96 -7.84
CA ALA A 28 -16.27 -41.65 -8.73
C ALA A 28 -16.41 -41.17 -10.19
N SER A 29 -17.63 -40.97 -10.66
CA SER A 29 -17.91 -40.42 -12.00
C SER A 29 -17.41 -38.99 -12.13
N VAL A 30 -17.70 -38.11 -11.15
CA VAL A 30 -17.17 -36.73 -11.14
C VAL A 30 -15.65 -36.73 -11.11
N GLN A 31 -15.01 -37.60 -10.32
CA GLN A 31 -13.55 -37.69 -10.27
C GLN A 31 -12.95 -38.13 -11.62
N ARG A 32 -13.56 -39.08 -12.34
CA ARG A 32 -13.10 -39.45 -13.70
C ARG A 32 -13.20 -38.27 -14.66
N LEU A 33 -14.29 -37.51 -14.60
CA LEU A 33 -14.45 -36.28 -15.38
C LEU A 33 -13.41 -35.20 -15.01
N VAL A 34 -13.07 -35.08 -13.71
CA VAL A 34 -12.00 -34.17 -13.24
C VAL A 34 -10.67 -34.54 -13.89
N ASP A 35 -10.36 -35.84 -13.98
CA ASP A 35 -9.11 -36.33 -14.57
C ASP A 35 -9.05 -36.08 -16.08
N VAL A 36 -10.16 -36.24 -16.80
CA VAL A 36 -10.27 -35.87 -18.22
C VAL A 36 -10.06 -34.36 -18.42
N ALA A 37 -10.68 -33.52 -17.59
CA ALA A 37 -10.61 -32.05 -17.69
C ALA A 37 -9.22 -31.45 -17.37
N ARG A 38 -8.23 -32.27 -16.99
CA ARG A 38 -6.84 -31.80 -16.74
C ARG A 38 -6.16 -31.32 -18.02
N THR A 39 -6.54 -31.85 -19.18
CA THR A 39 -5.95 -31.53 -20.48
C THR A 39 -6.83 -30.57 -21.28
N GLY A 40 -6.23 -29.79 -22.20
CA GLY A 40 -6.99 -28.91 -23.10
C GLY A 40 -8.00 -29.69 -23.95
N ASP A 41 -7.56 -30.80 -24.53
CA ASP A 41 -8.39 -31.67 -25.37
C ASP A 41 -9.55 -32.28 -24.59
N GLY A 42 -9.30 -32.75 -23.36
CA GLY A 42 -10.35 -33.30 -22.51
C GLY A 42 -11.40 -32.26 -22.10
N ARG A 43 -10.99 -31.00 -21.86
CA ARG A 43 -11.95 -29.89 -21.64
C ARG A 43 -12.81 -29.64 -22.87
N GLN A 44 -12.22 -29.72 -24.07
CA GLN A 44 -12.92 -29.54 -25.32
C GLN A 44 -13.89 -30.70 -25.62
N GLU A 45 -13.50 -31.95 -25.38
CA GLU A 45 -14.39 -33.12 -25.51
C GLU A 45 -15.61 -32.97 -24.58
N LEU A 46 -15.37 -32.58 -23.32
CA LEU A 46 -16.43 -32.35 -22.34
C LEU A 46 -17.31 -31.14 -22.67
N ALA A 47 -16.75 -30.11 -23.31
CA ALA A 47 -17.52 -28.97 -23.78
C ALA A 47 -18.52 -29.38 -24.87
N VAL A 48 -18.08 -30.19 -25.84
CA VAL A 48 -18.94 -30.74 -26.91
C VAL A 48 -20.04 -31.64 -26.32
N ALA A 49 -19.72 -32.39 -25.27
CA ALA A 49 -20.68 -33.22 -24.54
C ALA A 49 -21.67 -32.42 -23.65
N GLY A 50 -21.57 -31.09 -23.60
CA GLY A 50 -22.47 -30.26 -22.79
C GLY A 50 -22.29 -30.46 -21.28
N ALA A 51 -21.07 -30.77 -20.82
CA ALA A 51 -20.81 -31.08 -19.41
C ALA A 51 -21.21 -29.94 -18.46
N VAL A 52 -20.94 -28.68 -18.81
CA VAL A 52 -21.23 -27.53 -17.96
C VAL A 52 -22.75 -27.34 -17.74
N PRO A 53 -23.61 -27.26 -18.77
CA PRO A 53 -25.06 -27.20 -18.57
C PRO A 53 -25.62 -28.36 -17.75
N VAL A 54 -25.16 -29.59 -18.01
CA VAL A 54 -25.58 -30.78 -17.24
C VAL A 54 -25.21 -30.64 -15.77
N LEU A 55 -23.96 -30.29 -15.46
CA LEU A 55 -23.52 -30.08 -14.08
C LEU A 55 -24.35 -29.00 -13.39
N LEU A 56 -24.53 -27.84 -14.04
CA LEU A 56 -25.30 -26.73 -13.47
C LEU A 56 -26.77 -27.06 -13.22
N SER A 57 -27.39 -27.91 -14.05
CA SER A 57 -28.74 -28.43 -13.79
C SER A 57 -28.84 -29.22 -12.47
N LEU A 58 -27.74 -29.79 -11.99
CA LEU A 58 -27.64 -30.55 -10.75
C LEU A 58 -27.27 -29.67 -9.53
N SER A 59 -26.99 -28.38 -9.75
CA SER A 59 -26.56 -27.44 -8.70
C SER A 59 -27.54 -27.36 -7.54
N GLY A 60 -28.85 -27.36 -7.81
CA GLY A 60 -29.90 -27.33 -6.78
C GLY A 60 -29.97 -28.57 -5.89
N CYS A 61 -29.36 -29.68 -6.33
CA CYS A 61 -29.27 -30.92 -5.55
C CYS A 61 -27.93 -31.03 -4.80
N ILE A 62 -26.91 -30.31 -5.27
CA ILE A 62 -25.54 -30.34 -4.75
C ILE A 62 -25.31 -29.18 -3.79
N PHE A 63 -25.94 -28.01 -3.96
CA PHE A 63 -25.75 -26.84 -3.11
C PHE A 63 -26.90 -26.69 -2.10
N PRO A 64 -26.61 -26.59 -0.78
CA PRO A 64 -27.63 -26.32 0.23
C PRO A 64 -28.14 -24.89 0.09
N LYS A 65 -29.46 -24.72 0.16
CA LYS A 65 -30.09 -23.39 0.15
C LYS A 65 -30.21 -22.79 1.55
N SER A 66 -30.13 -23.62 2.59
CA SER A 66 -30.16 -23.21 3.99
C SER A 66 -29.42 -24.22 4.88
N PHE A 67 -29.11 -23.83 6.13
CA PHE A 67 -28.49 -24.74 7.09
C PHE A 67 -29.40 -25.94 7.45
N GLN A 68 -30.71 -25.71 7.50
CA GLN A 68 -31.70 -26.79 7.69
C GLN A 68 -31.70 -27.75 6.50
N ASP A 69 -31.45 -27.23 5.30
CA ASP A 69 -31.25 -28.06 4.11
C ASP A 69 -29.92 -28.81 4.15
N VAL A 70 -28.89 -28.44 4.92
CA VAL A 70 -27.66 -29.25 4.98
C VAL A 70 -27.93 -30.66 5.48
N CYS A 71 -28.81 -30.80 6.47
CA CYS A 71 -29.22 -32.11 7.00
C CYS A 71 -30.20 -32.87 6.09
N ALA A 72 -30.98 -32.14 5.27
CA ALA A 72 -31.96 -32.71 4.34
C ALA A 72 -31.44 -32.90 2.90
N SER A 73 -30.38 -32.20 2.54
CA SER A 73 -29.68 -32.21 1.25
C SER A 73 -28.49 -33.17 1.30
N TRP A 74 -28.03 -33.52 0.12
CA TRP A 74 -26.99 -34.53 -0.10
C TRP A 74 -25.58 -34.00 0.09
N TRP A 75 -25.47 -32.83 0.72
CA TRP A 75 -24.23 -32.11 0.94
C TRP A 75 -23.20 -33.00 1.64
N SER A 76 -22.11 -33.27 0.93
CA SER A 76 -20.87 -33.72 1.54
C SER A 76 -19.77 -32.80 1.05
N PHE A 77 -18.85 -32.42 1.95
CA PHE A 77 -17.71 -31.58 1.58
C PHE A 77 -16.93 -32.16 0.41
N LYS A 78 -16.80 -33.50 0.37
CA LYS A 78 -16.13 -34.21 -0.71
C LYS A 78 -16.85 -34.05 -2.06
N SER A 79 -18.16 -34.32 -2.11
CA SER A 79 -18.94 -34.23 -3.35
C SER A 79 -18.99 -32.79 -3.87
N PHE A 80 -19.19 -31.82 -2.97
CA PHE A 80 -19.13 -30.40 -3.32
C PHE A 80 -17.75 -30.02 -3.88
N HIS A 81 -16.68 -30.39 -3.18
CA HIS A 81 -15.31 -30.10 -3.60
C HIS A 81 -15.00 -30.68 -4.98
N LEU A 82 -15.36 -31.95 -5.23
CA LEU A 82 -15.19 -32.59 -6.53
C LEU A 82 -15.98 -31.86 -7.62
N TYR A 83 -17.23 -31.49 -7.33
CA TYR A 83 -18.10 -30.78 -8.25
C TYR A 83 -17.54 -29.41 -8.65
N VAL A 84 -17.17 -28.55 -7.67
CA VAL A 84 -16.62 -27.23 -7.98
C VAL A 84 -15.24 -27.31 -8.62
N LYS A 85 -14.44 -28.33 -8.27
CA LYS A 85 -13.14 -28.61 -8.90
C LYS A 85 -13.30 -29.00 -10.37
N LEU A 86 -14.30 -29.81 -10.70
CA LEU A 86 -14.61 -30.17 -12.09
C LEU A 86 -14.98 -28.92 -12.89
N LEU A 87 -15.92 -28.12 -12.40
CA LEU A 87 -16.31 -26.87 -13.07
C LEU A 87 -15.11 -25.94 -13.25
N ARG A 88 -14.29 -25.74 -12.21
CA ARG A 88 -13.07 -24.93 -12.28
C ARG A 88 -12.14 -25.40 -13.39
N ASN A 89 -11.91 -26.71 -13.47
CA ASN A 89 -11.09 -27.29 -14.52
C ASN A 89 -11.72 -27.08 -15.90
N LEU A 90 -13.01 -27.38 -16.08
CA LEU A 90 -13.71 -27.22 -17.37
C LEU A 90 -13.59 -25.82 -17.94
N CYS A 91 -13.67 -24.78 -17.10
CA CYS A 91 -13.57 -23.39 -17.51
C CYS A 91 -12.12 -22.87 -17.66
N ALA A 92 -11.09 -23.68 -17.40
CA ALA A 92 -9.69 -23.25 -17.49
C ALA A 92 -9.24 -23.08 -18.95
N GLY A 93 -9.34 -21.86 -19.47
CA GLY A 93 -8.90 -21.52 -20.83
C GLY A 93 -9.70 -22.21 -21.94
N ASN A 94 -10.97 -22.56 -21.68
CA ASN A 94 -11.89 -23.12 -22.67
C ASN A 94 -13.12 -22.22 -22.81
N SER A 95 -13.21 -21.50 -23.93
CA SER A 95 -14.25 -20.49 -24.20
C SER A 95 -15.65 -21.06 -24.19
N ILE A 96 -15.86 -22.25 -24.78
CA ILE A 96 -17.18 -22.90 -24.85
C ILE A 96 -17.71 -23.18 -23.44
N ASN A 97 -16.88 -23.74 -22.56
CA ASN A 97 -17.28 -24.01 -21.19
C ASN A 97 -17.50 -22.72 -20.37
N GLN A 98 -16.67 -21.69 -20.58
CA GLN A 98 -16.81 -20.39 -19.91
C GLN A 98 -18.12 -19.70 -20.31
N GLU A 99 -18.46 -19.68 -21.60
CA GLU A 99 -19.71 -19.15 -22.13
C GLU A 99 -20.91 -19.96 -21.67
N ALA A 100 -20.83 -21.30 -21.73
CA ALA A 100 -21.91 -22.18 -21.28
C ALA A 100 -22.23 -21.99 -19.79
N LEU A 101 -21.22 -21.72 -18.94
CA LEU A 101 -21.44 -21.44 -17.52
C LEU A 101 -22.27 -20.17 -17.32
N VAL A 102 -21.93 -19.11 -18.05
CA VAL A 102 -22.65 -17.83 -17.97
C VAL A 102 -24.05 -17.95 -18.58
N ALA A 103 -24.20 -18.68 -19.68
CA ALA A 103 -25.48 -18.88 -20.35
C ALA A 103 -26.46 -19.76 -19.56
N SER A 104 -25.97 -20.61 -18.66
CA SER A 104 -26.77 -21.59 -17.90
C SER A 104 -27.00 -21.18 -16.43
N GLU A 105 -27.06 -19.88 -16.15
CA GLU A 105 -27.26 -19.34 -14.79
C GLU A 105 -26.21 -19.79 -13.76
N GLY A 106 -25.00 -20.12 -14.23
CA GLY A 106 -23.93 -20.61 -13.36
C GLY A 106 -23.45 -19.56 -12.37
N LEU A 107 -23.49 -18.28 -12.73
CA LEU A 107 -23.08 -17.20 -11.83
C LEU A 107 -24.04 -17.05 -10.64
N GLU A 108 -25.33 -17.23 -10.89
CA GLU A 108 -26.40 -17.20 -9.90
C GLU A 108 -26.28 -18.37 -8.93
N ALA A 109 -26.01 -19.57 -9.44
CA ALA A 109 -25.75 -20.75 -8.62
C ALA A 109 -24.49 -20.60 -7.75
N LEU A 110 -23.38 -20.11 -8.32
CA LEU A 110 -22.14 -19.88 -7.58
C LEU A 110 -22.28 -18.78 -6.53
N ALA A 111 -23.03 -17.72 -6.82
CA ALA A 111 -23.26 -16.66 -5.86
C ALA A 111 -24.09 -17.13 -4.66
N GLN A 112 -25.10 -18.00 -4.86
CA GLN A 112 -25.83 -18.64 -3.76
C GLN A 112 -24.89 -19.47 -2.86
N VAL A 113 -23.93 -20.20 -3.46
CA VAL A 113 -22.92 -20.94 -2.71
C VAL A 113 -22.05 -20.01 -1.86
N VAL A 114 -21.60 -18.90 -2.44
CA VAL A 114 -20.81 -17.90 -1.70
C VAL A 114 -21.63 -17.26 -0.58
N GLU A 115 -22.86 -16.87 -0.86
CA GLU A 115 -23.80 -16.26 0.09
C GLU A 115 -24.11 -17.21 1.26
N PHE A 116 -24.11 -18.52 1.01
CA PHE A 116 -24.22 -19.54 2.05
C PHE A 116 -22.92 -19.71 2.84
N LEU A 117 -21.78 -19.88 2.16
CA LEU A 117 -20.52 -20.28 2.79
C LEU A 117 -19.79 -19.13 3.52
N ALA A 118 -19.73 -17.94 2.93
CA ALA A 118 -18.93 -16.84 3.46
C ALA A 118 -19.33 -16.38 4.89
N PRO A 119 -20.62 -16.26 5.25
CA PRO A 119 -21.02 -15.90 6.62
C PRO A 119 -20.60 -16.92 7.67
N GLN A 120 -20.54 -18.20 7.30
CA GLN A 120 -20.12 -19.28 8.21
C GLN A 120 -18.64 -19.16 8.59
N TYR A 121 -17.82 -18.62 7.68
CA TYR A 121 -16.39 -18.38 7.91
C TYR A 121 -16.09 -17.08 8.66
N ALA A 122 -17.02 -16.13 8.65
CA ALA A 122 -16.86 -14.83 9.32
C ALA A 122 -17.15 -14.90 10.85
N SER A 123 -17.79 -15.97 11.33
CA SER A 123 -18.10 -16.15 12.76
C SER A 123 -16.96 -16.82 13.52
N PRO A 124 -16.44 -16.23 14.61
CA PRO A 124 -15.34 -16.80 15.41
C PRO A 124 -15.74 -18.02 16.27
N HIS A 125 -16.95 -18.58 16.14
CA HIS A 125 -17.47 -19.65 17.03
C HIS A 125 -17.86 -20.94 16.30
N GLY A 126 -17.29 -21.20 15.12
CA GLY A 126 -17.52 -22.43 14.36
C GLY A 126 -16.78 -23.67 14.89
N THR A 127 -16.85 -23.97 16.19
CA THR A 127 -16.62 -25.34 16.68
C THR A 127 -17.99 -25.96 16.91
N CYS A 128 -18.41 -26.83 15.99
CA CYS A 128 -19.48 -27.78 16.28
C CYS A 128 -19.07 -28.60 17.52
N GLU A 129 -20.00 -28.81 18.45
CA GLU A 129 -19.76 -29.56 19.70
C GLU A 129 -19.38 -31.03 19.46
N ASP A 130 -19.54 -31.52 18.24
CA ASP A 130 -18.96 -32.76 17.75
C ASP A 130 -17.68 -32.43 16.99
N GLY A 131 -16.53 -32.87 17.48
CA GLY A 131 -15.17 -32.55 16.98
C GLY A 131 -14.82 -32.90 15.52
N GLU A 132 -15.79 -32.96 14.61
CA GLU A 132 -15.62 -33.04 13.16
C GLU A 132 -15.73 -31.64 12.53
N SER A 133 -14.57 -30.97 12.49
CA SER A 133 -14.11 -30.04 11.45
C SER A 133 -14.97 -28.82 11.10
N ALA A 134 -14.43 -27.64 11.39
CA ALA A 134 -14.77 -26.42 10.68
C ALA A 134 -14.89 -26.67 9.17
N VAL A 135 -15.90 -26.06 8.54
CA VAL A 135 -16.09 -26.05 7.08
C VAL A 135 -14.72 -25.66 6.45
N PRO A 136 -14.16 -26.43 5.49
CA PRO A 136 -12.86 -26.11 4.93
C PRO A 136 -12.94 -24.94 3.91
N PHE A 137 -12.13 -23.89 4.09
CA PHE A 137 -12.10 -22.70 3.22
C PHE A 137 -11.82 -23.02 1.74
N GLU A 138 -11.26 -24.20 1.44
CA GLU A 138 -10.96 -24.69 0.09
C GLU A 138 -12.18 -24.60 -0.85
N GLY A 139 -13.40 -24.75 -0.32
CA GLY A 139 -14.62 -24.61 -1.09
C GLY A 139 -14.78 -23.23 -1.73
N LEU A 140 -14.64 -22.18 -0.91
CA LEU A 140 -14.75 -20.80 -1.35
C LEU A 140 -13.57 -20.41 -2.26
N GLN A 141 -12.37 -20.87 -1.91
CA GLN A 141 -11.19 -20.71 -2.75
C GLN A 141 -11.40 -21.25 -4.18
N ILE A 142 -11.91 -22.47 -4.33
CA ILE A 142 -12.12 -23.08 -5.66
C ILE A 142 -13.21 -22.35 -6.45
N VAL A 143 -14.29 -21.90 -5.78
CA VAL A 143 -15.32 -21.09 -6.43
C VAL A 143 -14.75 -19.78 -6.96
N LEU A 144 -13.90 -19.09 -6.20
CA LEU A 144 -13.25 -17.86 -6.65
C LEU A 144 -12.26 -18.12 -7.80
N GLN A 145 -11.51 -19.23 -7.75
CA GLN A 145 -10.64 -19.65 -8.86
C GLN A 145 -11.42 -19.99 -10.12
N LEU A 146 -12.58 -20.63 -10.00
CA LEU A 146 -13.51 -20.86 -11.11
C LEU A 146 -13.99 -19.55 -11.70
N LEU A 147 -14.43 -18.60 -10.88
CA LEU A 147 -14.82 -17.27 -11.34
C LEU A 147 -13.66 -16.54 -12.02
N GLY A 148 -12.43 -16.67 -11.50
CA GLY A 148 -11.22 -16.13 -12.15
C GLY A 148 -10.99 -16.73 -13.54
N ASN A 149 -11.14 -18.06 -13.67
CA ASN A 149 -11.08 -18.72 -14.97
C ASN A 149 -12.15 -18.21 -15.94
N VAL A 150 -13.38 -17.99 -15.47
CA VAL A 150 -14.48 -17.45 -16.29
C VAL A 150 -14.23 -15.98 -16.67
N ALA A 151 -13.74 -15.16 -15.75
CA ALA A 151 -13.35 -13.77 -15.99
C ALA A 151 -12.21 -13.65 -17.01
N GLY A 152 -11.34 -14.66 -17.08
CA GLY A 152 -10.25 -14.74 -18.06
C GLY A 152 -10.71 -14.89 -19.51
N HIS A 153 -11.99 -15.20 -19.78
CA HIS A 153 -12.52 -15.29 -21.15
C HIS A 153 -12.57 -13.93 -21.85
N GLY A 154 -12.99 -12.88 -21.14
CA GLY A 154 -13.01 -11.52 -21.67
C GLY A 154 -14.05 -10.61 -21.01
N GLU A 155 -14.18 -9.39 -21.55
CA GLU A 155 -14.99 -8.32 -20.95
C GLU A 155 -16.47 -8.69 -20.76
N VAL A 156 -17.04 -9.50 -21.66
CA VAL A 156 -18.45 -9.94 -21.54
C VAL A 156 -18.67 -10.77 -20.28
N THR A 157 -17.79 -11.74 -19.98
CA THR A 157 -17.93 -12.55 -18.76
C THR A 157 -17.55 -11.76 -17.51
N GLN A 158 -16.55 -10.88 -17.60
CA GLN A 158 -16.19 -9.96 -16.52
C GLN A 158 -17.34 -9.04 -16.14
N ALA A 159 -18.08 -8.50 -17.12
CA ALA A 159 -19.26 -7.69 -16.89
C ALA A 159 -20.37 -8.46 -16.16
N ARG A 160 -20.65 -9.69 -16.59
CA ARG A 160 -21.67 -10.54 -15.96
C ARG A 160 -21.31 -10.94 -14.53
N ILE A 161 -20.03 -11.27 -14.28
CA ILE A 161 -19.53 -11.50 -12.92
C ILE A 161 -19.69 -10.23 -12.09
N TRP A 162 -19.28 -9.08 -12.61
CA TRP A 162 -19.38 -7.81 -11.90
C TRP A 162 -20.82 -7.48 -11.52
N GLU A 163 -21.77 -7.59 -12.47
CA GLU A 163 -23.19 -7.33 -12.25
C GLU A 163 -23.79 -8.23 -11.16
N ARG A 164 -23.39 -9.51 -11.09
CA ARG A 164 -23.93 -10.44 -10.09
C ARG A 164 -23.25 -10.32 -8.72
N PHE A 165 -21.94 -10.09 -8.69
CA PHE A 165 -21.15 -10.20 -7.45
C PHE A 165 -20.91 -8.84 -6.77
N PHE A 166 -20.79 -7.74 -7.53
CA PHE A 166 -20.55 -6.42 -6.95
C PHE A 166 -21.86 -5.74 -6.52
N PRO A 167 -21.90 -5.05 -5.37
CA PRO A 167 -20.88 -5.02 -4.33
C PRO A 167 -21.06 -6.12 -3.27
N SER A 168 -22.29 -6.64 -3.10
CA SER A 168 -22.69 -7.38 -1.90
C SER A 168 -21.96 -8.70 -1.71
N VAL A 169 -21.81 -9.51 -2.77
CA VAL A 169 -21.15 -10.82 -2.67
C VAL A 169 -19.66 -10.63 -2.45
N PHE A 170 -19.02 -9.72 -3.20
CA PHE A 170 -17.61 -9.41 -2.98
C PHE A 170 -17.33 -8.89 -1.57
N LEU A 171 -18.20 -8.05 -1.02
CA LEU A 171 -18.06 -7.56 0.37
C LEU A 171 -18.15 -8.71 1.38
N MET A 172 -19.05 -9.66 1.15
CA MET A 172 -19.20 -10.82 2.02
C MET A 172 -17.94 -11.71 2.00
N VAL A 173 -17.36 -11.95 0.83
CA VAL A 173 -16.12 -12.74 0.70
C VAL A 173 -14.93 -11.97 1.27
N ALA A 174 -14.85 -10.66 1.06
CA ALA A 174 -13.77 -9.82 1.59
C ALA A 174 -13.73 -9.80 3.13
N GLY A 175 -14.88 -10.03 3.79
CA GLY A 175 -14.96 -10.22 5.24
C GLY A 175 -14.36 -11.52 5.75
N VAL A 176 -14.03 -12.48 4.88
CA VAL A 176 -13.36 -13.73 5.25
C VAL A 176 -11.86 -13.51 5.34
N ALA A 177 -11.34 -13.35 6.56
CA ALA A 177 -9.93 -13.08 6.84
C ALA A 177 -9.02 -14.32 6.67
N ASN A 178 -8.94 -14.87 5.45
CA ASN A 178 -8.09 -16.01 5.10
C ASN A 178 -7.36 -15.76 3.78
N ILE A 179 -6.03 -15.86 3.77
CA ILE A 179 -5.22 -15.56 2.58
C ILE A 179 -5.59 -16.43 1.36
N LYS A 180 -5.95 -17.71 1.56
CA LYS A 180 -6.38 -18.61 0.48
C LYS A 180 -7.67 -18.19 -0.20
N VAL A 181 -8.48 -17.36 0.46
CA VAL A 181 -9.72 -16.77 -0.06
C VAL A 181 -9.45 -15.38 -0.63
N GLN A 182 -8.67 -14.57 0.10
CA GLN A 182 -8.35 -13.19 -0.26
C GLN A 182 -7.53 -13.09 -1.55
N GLU A 183 -6.54 -13.97 -1.76
CA GLU A 183 -5.74 -14.01 -2.99
C GLU A 183 -6.56 -14.19 -4.28
N PRO A 184 -7.35 -15.27 -4.43
CA PRO A 184 -8.17 -15.44 -5.64
C PRO A 184 -9.28 -14.39 -5.73
N LEU A 185 -9.77 -13.83 -4.61
CA LEU A 185 -10.68 -12.69 -4.63
C LEU A 185 -10.01 -11.44 -5.23
N CYS A 186 -8.81 -11.08 -4.78
CA CYS A 186 -8.05 -9.96 -5.33
C CYS A 186 -7.78 -10.16 -6.83
N MET A 187 -7.37 -11.37 -7.23
CA MET A 187 -7.13 -11.72 -8.64
C MET A 187 -8.40 -11.57 -9.49
N LEU A 188 -9.54 -12.06 -8.98
CA LEU A 188 -10.83 -11.95 -9.67
C LEU A 188 -11.26 -10.49 -9.82
N ILE A 189 -11.25 -9.72 -8.73
CA ILE A 189 -11.64 -8.30 -8.75
C ILE A 189 -10.73 -7.52 -9.71
N TYR A 190 -9.41 -7.71 -9.61
CA TYR A 190 -8.43 -7.10 -10.49
C TYR A 190 -8.69 -7.46 -11.96
N THR A 191 -8.93 -8.73 -12.27
CA THR A 191 -9.23 -9.19 -13.63
C THR A 191 -10.49 -8.50 -14.18
N CYS A 192 -11.51 -8.32 -13.36
CA CYS A 192 -12.73 -7.65 -13.77
C CYS A 192 -12.59 -6.13 -13.93
N CYS A 193 -11.63 -5.47 -13.25
CA CYS A 193 -11.55 -4.00 -13.23
C CYS A 193 -10.34 -3.40 -13.94
N ARG A 194 -9.27 -4.16 -14.18
CA ARG A 194 -7.98 -3.62 -14.67
C ARG A 194 -8.09 -2.80 -15.95
N ASP A 195 -9.00 -3.18 -16.84
CA ASP A 195 -9.21 -2.53 -18.14
C ASP A 195 -10.54 -1.73 -18.19
N ASN A 196 -11.17 -1.49 -17.02
CA ASN A 196 -12.46 -0.82 -16.92
C ASN A 196 -12.48 0.25 -15.81
N ASP A 197 -12.32 1.52 -16.20
CA ASP A 197 -12.27 2.65 -15.27
C ASP A 197 -13.57 2.86 -14.49
N SER A 198 -14.74 2.54 -15.06
CA SER A 198 -16.02 2.66 -14.34
C SER A 198 -16.07 1.70 -13.14
N ARG A 199 -15.56 0.47 -13.31
CA ARG A 199 -15.46 -0.51 -12.22
C ARG A 199 -14.41 -0.10 -11.19
N CYS A 200 -13.28 0.48 -11.63
CA CYS A 200 -12.28 1.04 -10.72
C CYS A 200 -12.87 2.16 -9.86
N SER A 201 -13.60 3.11 -10.45
CA SER A 201 -14.26 4.19 -9.70
C SER A 201 -15.27 3.65 -8.70
N LYS A 202 -16.10 2.66 -9.08
CA LYS A 202 -17.05 2.01 -8.17
C LYS A 202 -16.36 1.29 -6.99
N LEU A 203 -15.16 0.74 -7.19
CA LEU A 203 -14.36 0.14 -6.10
C LEU A 203 -13.72 1.18 -5.19
N ALA A 204 -13.45 2.38 -5.69
CA ALA A 204 -12.83 3.45 -4.91
C ALA A 204 -13.80 4.13 -3.92
N GLU A 205 -15.11 3.88 -4.01
CA GLU A 205 -16.13 4.60 -3.24
C GLU A 205 -17.18 3.69 -2.59
N GLY A 206 -17.90 4.20 -1.60
CA GLY A 206 -19.05 3.54 -0.96
C GLY A 206 -18.76 2.10 -0.51
N LYS A 207 -19.63 1.17 -0.92
CA LYS A 207 -19.45 -0.27 -0.62
C LYS A 207 -18.20 -0.87 -1.29
N GLY A 208 -17.75 -0.29 -2.40
CA GLY A 208 -16.50 -0.67 -3.05
C GLY A 208 -15.30 -0.40 -2.15
N ALA A 209 -15.23 0.79 -1.57
CA ALA A 209 -14.18 1.14 -0.61
C ALA A 209 -14.21 0.23 0.63
N SER A 210 -15.41 -0.19 1.09
CA SER A 210 -15.54 -1.17 2.18
C SER A 210 -14.98 -2.55 1.82
N ILE A 211 -15.09 -2.97 0.55
CA ILE A 211 -14.42 -4.19 0.05
C ILE A 211 -12.92 -4.00 0.20
N VAL A 212 -12.36 -2.92 -0.36
CA VAL A 212 -10.92 -2.65 -0.31
C VAL A 212 -10.41 -2.57 1.14
N ALA A 213 -11.12 -1.86 2.03
CA ALA A 213 -10.81 -1.80 3.46
C ALA A 213 -10.70 -3.20 4.10
N SER A 214 -11.64 -4.09 3.78
CA SER A 214 -11.64 -5.47 4.28
C SER A 214 -10.45 -6.27 3.76
N LEU A 215 -10.01 -6.03 2.51
CA LEU A 215 -8.83 -6.66 1.93
C LEU A 215 -7.51 -6.12 2.52
N LEU A 216 -7.49 -4.84 2.91
CA LEU A 216 -6.35 -4.19 3.57
C LEU A 216 -6.15 -4.69 5.00
N ASN A 217 -7.25 -4.94 5.73
CA ASN A 217 -7.24 -5.40 7.12
C ASN A 217 -6.98 -6.92 7.22
N ARG A 218 -5.85 -7.37 6.67
CA ARG A 218 -5.36 -8.74 6.82
C ARG A 218 -5.21 -9.03 8.31
N GLY A 219 -5.93 -10.03 8.81
CA GLY A 219 -5.79 -10.47 10.20
C GLY A 219 -4.31 -10.67 10.56
N GLY A 220 -3.80 -9.83 11.47
CA GLY A 220 -2.60 -10.07 12.28
C GLY A 220 -1.33 -10.48 11.54
N GLY A 221 -0.85 -9.67 10.61
CA GLY A 221 0.51 -9.75 10.07
C GLY A 221 1.24 -8.42 10.21
N ILE A 222 1.14 -7.78 11.37
CA ILE A 222 1.98 -6.63 11.70
C ILE A 222 3.41 -7.17 11.74
N SER A 223 4.21 -6.72 10.80
CA SER A 223 5.67 -6.76 10.79
C SER A 223 6.21 -6.30 12.16
N GLY A 224 6.39 -7.28 13.04
CA GLY A 224 6.76 -7.12 14.43
C GLY A 224 7.23 -8.47 14.97
N GLY A 225 8.39 -8.92 14.48
CA GLY A 225 9.22 -9.97 15.07
C GLY A 225 8.54 -11.27 15.49
N GLY A 226 8.57 -12.29 14.63
CA GLY A 226 8.26 -13.67 15.04
C GLY A 226 7.91 -14.55 13.85
N VAL A 227 8.74 -15.58 13.61
CA VAL A 227 8.64 -16.52 12.49
C VAL A 227 7.36 -17.37 12.59
N ILE A 228 6.85 -17.75 11.41
CA ILE A 228 5.94 -18.86 11.06
C ILE A 228 4.49 -18.43 10.71
N ALA A 229 4.28 -17.96 9.47
CA ALA A 229 3.25 -18.44 8.52
C ALA A 229 3.31 -17.61 7.21
N SER A 230 4.01 -18.12 6.18
CA SER A 230 4.10 -17.58 4.80
C SER A 230 3.84 -16.06 4.65
N ASP A 231 4.82 -15.23 5.05
CA ASP A 231 4.82 -13.76 4.95
C ASP A 231 4.90 -13.21 3.50
N ALA A 232 4.42 -13.96 2.50
CA ALA A 232 4.42 -13.46 1.14
C ALA A 232 3.31 -12.38 1.01
N PRO A 233 3.64 -11.15 0.59
CA PRO A 233 2.64 -10.15 0.27
C PRO A 233 1.74 -10.71 -0.83
N ASN A 234 0.41 -10.57 -0.72
CA ASN A 234 -0.45 -11.00 -1.83
C ASN A 234 -0.36 -9.94 -2.94
N GLU A 235 0.39 -10.31 -3.98
CA GLU A 235 0.72 -9.48 -5.15
C GLU A 235 -0.54 -8.99 -5.88
N TRP A 236 -1.61 -9.78 -5.89
CA TRP A 236 -2.87 -9.36 -6.51
C TRP A 236 -3.52 -8.19 -5.77
N LEU A 237 -3.36 -8.09 -4.45
CA LEU A 237 -3.80 -6.92 -3.70
C LEU A 237 -2.96 -5.69 -4.09
N GLU A 238 -1.65 -5.85 -4.24
CA GLU A 238 -0.77 -4.77 -4.70
C GLU A 238 -1.16 -4.29 -6.11
N PHE A 239 -1.39 -5.21 -7.05
CA PHE A 239 -1.84 -4.87 -8.40
C PHE A 239 -3.19 -4.17 -8.39
N LEU A 240 -4.14 -4.65 -7.58
CA LEU A 240 -5.46 -4.04 -7.44
C LEU A 240 -5.34 -2.62 -6.88
N VAL A 241 -4.70 -2.45 -5.73
CA VAL A 241 -4.53 -1.15 -5.05
C VAL A 241 -3.77 -0.17 -5.95
N SER A 242 -2.67 -0.59 -6.56
CA SER A 242 -1.91 0.24 -7.49
C SER A 242 -2.76 0.69 -8.67
N ARG A 243 -3.52 -0.23 -9.28
CA ARG A 243 -4.39 0.10 -10.42
C ARG A 243 -5.50 1.08 -10.05
N LEU A 244 -6.10 0.91 -8.86
CA LEU A 244 -7.14 1.81 -8.35
C LEU A 244 -6.55 3.19 -8.06
N SER A 245 -5.44 3.26 -7.32
CA SER A 245 -4.82 4.54 -6.93
C SER A 245 -4.24 5.30 -8.11
N PHE A 246 -3.77 4.61 -9.16
CA PHE A 246 -3.17 5.24 -10.33
C PHE A 246 -4.19 5.52 -11.44
N ALA A 247 -5.46 5.10 -11.26
CA ALA A 247 -6.57 5.66 -12.01
C ALA A 247 -6.74 7.14 -11.65
N ASN A 248 -7.28 7.98 -12.54
CA ASN A 248 -7.59 9.37 -12.22
C ASN A 248 -9.10 9.52 -11.93
N PRO A 249 -9.55 10.01 -10.76
CA PRO A 249 -8.82 10.51 -9.57
C PRO A 249 -8.75 9.47 -8.42
N GLY A 250 -8.31 8.25 -8.71
CA GLY A 250 -8.50 7.07 -7.89
C GLY A 250 -7.85 7.08 -6.51
N LEU A 251 -6.61 7.60 -6.35
CA LEU A 251 -5.97 7.69 -5.02
C LEU A 251 -6.81 8.57 -4.08
N GLN A 252 -7.22 9.75 -4.54
CA GLN A 252 -8.01 10.69 -3.75
C GLN A 252 -9.35 10.08 -3.34
N THR A 253 -10.09 9.49 -4.29
CA THR A 253 -11.40 8.89 -4.02
C THR A 253 -11.31 7.75 -3.02
N LEU A 254 -10.36 6.82 -3.23
CA LEU A 254 -10.18 5.67 -2.35
C LEU A 254 -9.69 6.09 -0.97
N PHE A 255 -8.66 6.92 -0.88
CA PHE A 255 -8.11 7.39 0.39
C PHE A 255 -9.16 8.13 1.23
N THR A 256 -9.96 8.99 0.60
CA THR A 256 -11.06 9.71 1.28
C THR A 256 -12.11 8.73 1.78
N SER A 257 -12.51 7.76 0.96
CA SER A 257 -13.53 6.77 1.34
C SER A 257 -13.08 5.85 2.49
N LEU A 258 -11.80 5.51 2.54
CA LEU A 258 -11.20 4.73 3.64
C LEU A 258 -11.09 5.53 4.95
N GLY A 259 -11.24 6.86 4.90
CA GLY A 259 -11.30 7.73 6.08
C GLY A 259 -12.61 7.59 6.87
N GLY A 260 -13.66 7.00 6.27
CA GLY A 260 -14.98 6.85 6.89
C GLY A 260 -15.94 8.00 6.60
N THR A 261 -17.15 7.92 7.15
CA THR A 261 -18.22 8.90 6.90
C THR A 261 -17.87 10.27 7.45
N GLY A 262 -17.89 11.29 6.59
CA GLY A 262 -17.58 12.67 6.98
C GLY A 262 -16.09 12.98 7.05
N TRP A 263 -15.21 12.04 6.69
CA TRP A 263 -13.79 12.33 6.60
C TRP A 263 -13.53 13.33 5.47
N ASN A 264 -12.82 14.40 5.81
CA ASN A 264 -12.35 15.41 4.89
C ASN A 264 -10.92 15.79 5.27
N ILE A 265 -10.08 15.97 4.25
CA ILE A 265 -8.68 16.37 4.38
C ILE A 265 -8.50 17.78 4.95
N SER A 266 -9.49 18.66 4.79
CA SER A 266 -9.44 20.04 5.31
C SER A 266 -9.70 20.13 6.81
N GLU A 267 -10.43 19.15 7.35
CA GLU A 267 -10.71 19.02 8.77
C GLU A 267 -9.64 18.11 9.36
N THR A 268 -9.07 18.43 10.51
CA THR A 268 -7.98 17.69 11.19
C THR A 268 -8.45 16.34 11.77
N ASN A 269 -9.16 15.57 10.95
CA ASN A 269 -9.77 14.29 11.27
C ASN A 269 -8.70 13.22 11.52
N VAL A 270 -9.07 12.25 12.36
CA VAL A 270 -8.21 11.10 12.68
C VAL A 270 -8.08 10.23 11.44
N PHE A 271 -6.84 9.97 11.01
CA PHE A 271 -6.56 9.03 9.93
C PHE A 271 -6.86 7.59 10.37
N THR A 272 -7.24 6.73 9.43
CA THR A 272 -7.59 5.33 9.72
C THR A 272 -6.44 4.38 9.40
N LYS A 273 -6.45 3.19 10.03
CA LYS A 273 -5.49 2.12 9.72
C LYS A 273 -5.54 1.71 8.25
N ASP A 274 -6.72 1.79 7.63
CA ASP A 274 -6.92 1.44 6.23
C ASP A 274 -6.23 2.46 5.31
N GLN A 275 -6.29 3.76 5.64
CA GLN A 275 -5.54 4.80 4.93
C GLN A 275 -4.03 4.58 5.02
N ALA A 276 -3.51 4.23 6.21
CA ALA A 276 -2.10 3.92 6.38
C ALA A 276 -1.69 2.65 5.59
N SER A 277 -2.50 1.59 5.66
CA SER A 277 -2.25 0.33 4.95
C SER A 277 -2.28 0.49 3.44
N LEU A 278 -3.16 1.35 2.91
CA LEU A 278 -3.18 1.72 1.50
C LEU A 278 -1.84 2.32 1.07
N LEU A 279 -1.36 3.33 1.80
CA LEU A 279 -0.10 4.01 1.46
C LEU A 279 1.11 3.08 1.65
N ASP A 280 1.07 2.14 2.59
CA ASP A 280 2.16 1.19 2.81
C ASP A 280 2.37 0.28 1.59
N ILE A 281 1.28 -0.29 1.07
CA ILE A 281 1.29 -1.10 -0.16
C ILE A 281 1.79 -0.28 -1.35
N LEU A 282 1.30 0.95 -1.52
CA LEU A 282 1.72 1.83 -2.61
C LEU A 282 3.20 2.23 -2.49
N ASN A 283 3.68 2.49 -1.27
CA ASN A 283 5.07 2.82 -1.01
C ASN A 283 6.00 1.62 -1.29
N ALA A 284 5.59 0.41 -0.93
CA ALA A 284 6.30 -0.82 -1.28
C ALA A 284 6.39 -1.00 -2.81
N SER A 285 5.26 -0.82 -3.52
CA SER A 285 5.22 -0.90 -4.98
C SER A 285 6.15 0.13 -5.66
N LEU A 286 6.13 1.38 -5.18
CA LEU A 286 7.02 2.42 -5.69
C LEU A 286 8.50 2.13 -5.40
N SER A 287 8.80 1.58 -4.22
CA SER A 287 10.18 1.23 -3.84
C SER A 287 10.73 0.08 -4.69
N ALA A 288 9.91 -0.93 -4.99
CA ALA A 288 10.27 -2.01 -5.91
C ALA A 288 10.62 -1.48 -7.31
N ARG A 289 9.83 -0.53 -7.82
CA ARG A 289 10.08 0.14 -9.11
C ARG A 289 11.34 0.99 -9.11
N GLU A 290 11.66 1.66 -7.99
CA GLU A 290 12.90 2.41 -7.84
C GLU A 290 14.11 1.48 -7.98
N GLU A 291 14.07 0.31 -7.31
CA GLU A 291 15.16 -0.66 -7.34
C GLU A 291 15.33 -1.32 -8.72
N GLU A 292 14.22 -1.64 -9.39
CA GLU A 292 14.25 -2.15 -10.76
C GLU A 292 14.85 -1.12 -11.73
N ASN A 293 14.52 0.17 -11.58
CA ASN A 293 15.10 1.24 -12.40
C ASN A 293 16.61 1.44 -12.16
N ARG A 294 17.12 1.09 -10.97
CA ARG A 294 18.57 1.14 -10.67
C ARG A 294 19.34 -0.03 -11.27
N THR A 295 18.71 -1.19 -11.35
CA THR A 295 19.33 -2.45 -11.78
C THR A 295 19.14 -2.76 -13.28
N SER A 296 18.12 -2.17 -13.91
CA SER A 296 17.82 -2.35 -15.33
C SER A 296 18.87 -1.71 -16.24
N ASP A 297 19.11 -2.33 -17.40
CA ASP A 297 19.96 -1.78 -18.46
C ASP A 297 19.41 -0.40 -18.90
N PRO A 298 20.21 0.68 -18.84
CA PRO A 298 19.80 2.01 -19.31
C PRO A 298 19.30 2.07 -20.75
N HIS A 299 19.64 1.07 -21.57
CA HIS A 299 19.25 0.94 -22.97
C HIS A 299 18.06 0.00 -23.22
N ALA A 300 17.57 -0.71 -22.21
CA ALA A 300 16.32 -1.47 -22.33
C ALA A 300 15.14 -0.50 -22.46
N GLU A 301 14.27 -0.70 -23.45
CA GLU A 301 13.02 0.03 -23.58
C GLU A 301 12.21 -0.18 -22.28
N GLY A 302 12.14 0.88 -21.46
CA GLY A 302 11.62 0.79 -20.11
C GLY A 302 10.18 0.27 -20.10
N HIS A 303 9.89 -0.67 -19.20
CA HIS A 303 8.52 -1.08 -18.91
C HIS A 303 7.64 0.18 -18.73
N HIS A 304 6.53 0.24 -19.48
CA HIS A 304 5.57 1.34 -19.40
C HIS A 304 4.83 1.28 -18.05
N TYR A 305 5.50 1.73 -16.99
CA TYR A 305 4.84 1.94 -15.70
C TYR A 305 3.80 3.04 -15.84
N THR A 306 2.58 2.76 -15.37
CA THR A 306 1.55 3.78 -15.20
C THR A 306 2.07 4.85 -14.25
N SER A 307 2.12 6.10 -14.72
CA SER A 307 2.51 7.25 -13.91
C SER A 307 1.39 7.61 -12.93
N LEU A 308 1.74 8.05 -11.73
CA LEU A 308 0.76 8.61 -10.81
C LEU A 308 0.07 9.83 -11.47
N PRO A 309 -1.27 9.91 -11.48
CA PRO A 309 -1.97 11.08 -12.02
C PRO A 309 -1.56 12.37 -11.31
N LEU A 310 -1.51 13.49 -12.04
CA LEU A 310 -1.13 14.79 -11.47
C LEU A 310 -2.07 15.22 -10.33
N THR A 311 -3.37 14.92 -10.44
CA THR A 311 -4.36 15.12 -9.38
C THR A 311 -4.04 14.36 -8.09
N SER A 312 -3.47 13.17 -8.22
CA SER A 312 -3.03 12.36 -7.07
C SER A 312 -1.74 12.90 -6.46
N ALA A 313 -0.86 13.49 -7.27
CA ALA A 313 0.34 14.18 -6.78
C ALA A 313 0.00 15.44 -5.96
N SER A 314 -0.92 16.27 -6.45
CA SER A 314 -1.41 17.42 -5.67
C SER A 314 -2.08 16.95 -4.38
N PHE A 315 -2.92 15.92 -4.45
CA PHE A 315 -3.57 15.35 -3.27
C PHE A 315 -2.59 14.82 -2.22
N LEU A 316 -1.49 14.18 -2.62
CA LEU A 316 -0.42 13.76 -1.69
C LEU A 316 0.15 14.93 -0.89
N THR A 317 0.28 16.11 -1.51
CA THR A 317 0.74 17.32 -0.80
C THR A 317 -0.25 17.73 0.29
N ASP A 318 -1.54 17.66 0.00
CA ASP A 318 -2.59 17.95 0.98
C ASP A 318 -2.62 16.91 2.11
N VAL A 319 -2.34 15.64 1.79
CA VAL A 319 -2.26 14.56 2.80
C VAL A 319 -1.09 14.81 3.75
N ILE A 320 0.09 15.19 3.23
CA ILE A 320 1.25 15.55 4.07
C ILE A 320 0.89 16.72 5.00
N ARG A 321 0.24 17.76 4.47
CA ARG A 321 -0.18 18.94 5.27
C ARG A 321 -1.12 18.54 6.39
N ALA A 322 -2.18 17.80 6.07
CA ALA A 322 -3.18 17.37 7.04
C ALA A 322 -2.61 16.41 8.09
N ALA A 323 -1.79 15.45 7.67
CA ALA A 323 -1.15 14.49 8.56
C ALA A 323 -0.12 15.13 9.49
N ALA A 324 0.63 16.13 9.02
CA ALA A 324 1.53 16.91 9.87
C ALA A 324 0.77 17.73 10.93
N LYS A 325 -0.32 18.41 10.54
CA LYS A 325 -1.20 19.13 11.49
C LYS A 325 -1.80 18.20 12.55
N HIS A 326 -2.25 17.02 12.13
CA HIS A 326 -2.76 16.00 13.05
C HIS A 326 -1.64 15.51 13.98
N ALA A 327 -0.46 15.19 13.45
CA ALA A 327 0.67 14.75 14.27
C ALA A 327 1.08 15.78 15.33
N ALA A 328 0.97 17.09 15.02
CA ALA A 328 1.28 18.17 15.95
C ALA A 328 0.41 18.15 17.23
N SER A 329 -0.82 17.65 17.15
CA SER A 329 -1.72 17.56 18.31
C SER A 329 -1.51 16.29 19.16
N THR A 330 -0.82 15.29 18.62
CA THR A 330 -0.70 13.95 19.23
C THR A 330 0.55 13.74 20.10
N ASN A 331 1.48 14.71 20.15
CA ASN A 331 2.74 14.63 20.90
C ASN A 331 3.59 13.36 20.63
N LEU A 332 3.42 12.70 19.48
CA LEU A 332 4.17 11.52 19.10
C LEU A 332 5.65 11.87 18.90
N SER A 333 6.56 11.01 19.39
CA SER A 333 7.97 11.13 19.02
C SER A 333 8.75 9.82 19.10
N GLY A 334 9.75 9.68 18.23
CA GLY A 334 10.76 8.61 18.32
C GLY A 334 10.25 7.20 18.00
N LEU A 335 9.11 7.08 17.31
CA LEU A 335 8.56 5.79 16.88
C LEU A 335 9.23 5.32 15.58
N LYS A 336 9.42 4.00 15.40
CA LYS A 336 9.84 3.44 14.11
C LYS A 336 8.60 3.22 13.24
N LEU A 337 8.67 3.60 11.96
CA LEU A 337 7.61 3.27 11.01
C LEU A 337 7.57 1.75 10.74
N PRO A 338 6.40 1.11 10.68
CA PRO A 338 5.08 1.66 11.04
C PRO A 338 4.93 1.84 12.56
N THR A 339 4.43 2.99 12.96
CA THR A 339 4.37 3.53 14.33
C THR A 339 3.16 3.06 15.14
N GLN A 340 2.21 2.34 14.52
CA GLN A 340 0.88 2.01 15.07
C GLN A 340 -0.05 3.21 15.27
N SER A 341 0.40 4.42 14.89
CA SER A 341 -0.43 5.62 14.82
C SER A 341 -0.73 5.91 13.35
N PRO A 342 -1.99 5.74 12.89
CA PRO A 342 -2.34 5.95 11.50
C PRO A 342 -1.92 7.32 10.95
N GLY A 343 -2.04 8.38 11.73
CA GLY A 343 -1.65 9.73 11.30
C GLY A 343 -0.14 9.88 11.08
N ALA A 344 0.68 9.28 11.95
CA ALA A 344 2.13 9.29 11.79
C ALA A 344 2.58 8.38 10.63
N ASP A 345 1.91 7.25 10.45
CA ASP A 345 2.19 6.31 9.35
C ASP A 345 1.82 6.95 8.01
N VAL A 346 0.65 7.58 7.90
CA VAL A 346 0.23 8.33 6.70
C VAL A 346 1.23 9.44 6.38
N LEU A 347 1.70 10.20 7.36
CA LEU A 347 2.71 11.25 7.16
C LEU A 347 4.02 10.69 6.63
N GLY A 348 4.54 9.64 7.27
CA GLY A 348 5.80 9.01 6.91
C GLY A 348 5.78 8.34 5.54
N LEU A 349 4.74 7.57 5.27
CA LEU A 349 4.56 6.89 3.99
C LEU A 349 4.35 7.89 2.86
N SER A 350 3.59 8.98 3.08
CA SER A 350 3.38 10.02 2.07
C SER A 350 4.68 10.76 1.73
N LEU A 351 5.53 11.08 2.71
CA LEU A 351 6.86 11.64 2.48
C LEU A 351 7.76 10.68 1.71
N SER A 352 7.78 9.40 2.10
CA SER A 352 8.55 8.35 1.40
C SER A 352 8.10 8.17 -0.05
N MET A 353 6.80 8.06 -0.30
CA MET A 353 6.24 7.97 -1.65
C MET A 353 6.63 9.18 -2.48
N THR A 354 6.52 10.39 -1.93
CA THR A 354 6.88 11.64 -2.62
C THR A 354 8.36 11.67 -2.98
N ARG A 355 9.25 11.25 -2.06
CA ARG A 355 10.69 11.12 -2.30
C ARG A 355 10.98 10.19 -3.49
N THR A 356 10.35 9.02 -3.51
CA THR A 356 10.52 8.02 -4.58
C THR A 356 9.96 8.51 -5.91
N LEU A 357 8.78 9.16 -5.90
CA LEU A 357 8.19 9.75 -7.10
C LEU A 357 9.09 10.83 -7.72
N CYS A 358 9.77 11.66 -6.92
CA CYS A 358 10.75 12.62 -7.44
C CYS A 358 11.93 11.94 -8.17
N VAL A 359 12.37 10.76 -7.70
CA VAL A 359 13.43 9.99 -8.39
C VAL A 359 12.90 9.39 -9.69
N LEU A 360 11.72 8.78 -9.64
CA LEU A 360 11.10 8.13 -10.81
C LEU A 360 10.72 9.13 -11.91
N ASP A 361 10.38 10.37 -11.55
CA ASP A 361 10.03 11.43 -12.51
C ASP A 361 11.25 12.07 -13.18
N ALA A 362 12.48 11.84 -12.70
CA ALA A 362 13.68 12.54 -13.18
C ALA A 362 13.95 12.39 -14.71
N LYS A 363 13.35 11.40 -15.38
CA LYS A 363 13.43 11.22 -16.83
C LYS A 363 12.25 11.83 -17.61
N ARG A 364 11.11 12.08 -16.94
CA ARG A 364 9.83 12.48 -17.58
C ARG A 364 9.45 13.94 -17.28
N SER A 365 9.87 14.48 -16.13
CA SER A 365 9.60 15.85 -15.69
C SER A 365 8.12 16.23 -15.70
N THR A 366 7.26 15.34 -15.21
CA THR A 366 5.79 15.51 -15.22
C THR A 366 5.21 15.84 -13.85
N ILE A 367 5.73 15.25 -12.77
CA ILE A 367 5.16 15.38 -11.43
C ILE A 367 5.75 16.56 -10.66
N ILE A 368 7.03 16.90 -10.92
CA ILE A 368 7.74 17.98 -10.21
C ILE A 368 7.03 19.34 -10.37
N PRO A 369 6.56 19.76 -11.57
CA PRO A 369 5.81 21.01 -11.70
C PRO A 369 4.51 21.00 -10.89
N THR A 370 3.85 19.85 -10.75
CA THR A 370 2.64 19.72 -9.93
C THR A 370 2.94 19.81 -8.44
N PHE A 371 4.04 19.23 -7.96
CA PHE A 371 4.48 19.42 -6.58
C PHE A 371 4.89 20.87 -6.27
N ALA A 372 5.48 21.56 -7.26
CA ALA A 372 5.77 22.98 -7.13
C ALA A 372 4.46 23.81 -6.98
N SER A 373 3.48 23.58 -7.86
CA SER A 373 2.21 24.33 -7.84
C SER A 373 1.26 23.95 -6.71
N SER A 374 1.37 22.75 -6.13
CA SER A 374 0.61 22.32 -4.94
C SER A 374 1.14 22.90 -3.61
N GLY A 375 2.28 23.60 -3.66
CA GLY A 375 2.91 24.19 -2.47
C GLY A 375 3.67 23.18 -1.61
N LEU A 376 4.17 22.08 -2.19
CA LEU A 376 4.96 21.08 -1.45
C LEU A 376 6.22 21.70 -0.83
N ILE A 377 6.98 22.50 -1.58
CA ILE A 377 8.25 23.06 -1.10
C ILE A 377 8.06 24.05 0.07
N PRO A 378 7.17 25.05 -0.02
CA PRO A 378 6.85 25.90 1.12
C PRO A 378 6.42 25.09 2.36
N LEU A 379 5.58 24.06 2.18
CA LEU A 379 5.15 23.17 3.25
C LEU A 379 6.34 22.47 3.92
N LEU A 380 7.22 21.82 3.15
CA LEU A 380 8.38 21.10 3.68
C LEU A 380 9.35 22.04 4.43
N LEU A 381 9.58 23.25 3.91
CA LEU A 381 10.40 24.26 4.59
C LEU A 381 9.76 24.71 5.91
N ASN A 382 8.43 24.90 5.94
CA ASN A 382 7.71 25.25 7.17
C ASN A 382 7.74 24.11 8.21
N LEU A 383 7.69 22.84 7.78
CA LEU A 383 7.90 21.70 8.67
C LEU A 383 9.30 21.73 9.29
N LEU A 384 10.35 21.99 8.50
CA LEU A 384 11.73 22.11 9.03
C LEU A 384 11.87 23.29 10.00
N ARG A 385 11.25 24.44 9.71
CA ARG A 385 11.22 25.60 10.61
C ARG A 385 10.55 25.25 11.94
N ALA A 386 9.40 24.58 11.90
CA ALA A 386 8.68 24.17 13.10
C ALA A 386 9.48 23.22 14.00
N LEU A 387 10.28 22.32 13.39
CA LEU A 387 11.17 21.41 14.10
C LEU A 387 12.40 22.10 14.72
N GLY A 388 12.72 23.33 14.30
CA GLY A 388 13.92 24.05 14.70
C GLY A 388 15.21 23.34 14.27
N LEU A 389 16.32 23.65 14.94
CA LEU A 389 17.62 23.05 14.66
C LEU A 389 17.67 21.54 15.00
N PRO A 390 18.52 20.74 14.33
CA PRO A 390 18.81 19.36 14.74
C PRO A 390 19.30 19.27 16.19
N ASP A 391 19.11 18.13 16.86
CA ASP A 391 19.30 18.05 18.32
C ASP A 391 20.73 18.39 18.79
N ASN A 392 21.75 18.03 18.00
CA ASN A 392 23.15 18.37 18.30
C ASN A 392 23.43 19.89 18.26
N ALA A 393 22.58 20.66 17.58
CA ALA A 393 22.68 22.11 17.49
C ALA A 393 21.80 22.84 18.53
N LYS A 394 20.83 22.17 19.18
CA LYS A 394 20.00 22.77 20.26
C LYS A 394 20.74 22.90 21.58
N THR A 395 21.72 22.03 21.83
CA THR A 395 22.63 22.13 22.99
C THR A 395 23.63 23.29 22.86
N GLN A 396 23.62 23.96 21.71
CA GLN A 396 24.51 25.05 21.38
C GLN A 396 23.68 26.34 21.28
N ASP A 397 24.07 27.37 22.03
CA ASP A 397 23.41 28.68 22.09
C ASP A 397 23.64 29.45 20.77
N LEU A 398 23.06 28.93 19.70
CA LEU A 398 23.02 29.52 18.36
C LEU A 398 21.89 30.55 18.38
N GLY A 399 22.26 31.83 18.25
CA GLY A 399 21.38 32.99 18.39
C GLY A 399 20.03 32.91 17.65
N GLU A 400 19.14 33.85 18.00
CA GLU A 400 17.73 33.89 17.59
C GLU A 400 17.50 33.43 16.13
N GLN A 401 16.71 32.36 15.97
CA GLN A 401 16.28 31.90 14.65
C GLN A 401 15.55 33.04 13.93
N PRO A 402 15.63 33.13 12.59
CA PRO A 402 14.82 34.08 11.84
C PRO A 402 13.36 33.92 12.26
N PRO A 403 12.66 35.00 12.63
CA PRO A 403 11.28 34.90 13.04
C PRO A 403 10.49 34.23 11.92
N LEU A 404 9.66 33.24 12.30
CA LEU A 404 8.63 32.72 11.42
C LEU A 404 7.92 33.91 10.76
N PRO A 405 7.70 33.90 9.43
CA PRO A 405 6.77 34.85 8.82
C PRO A 405 5.52 34.89 9.69
N SER A 406 5.18 36.08 10.18
CA SER A 406 4.21 36.30 11.26
C SER A 406 2.75 36.09 10.84
N ASP A 407 2.53 35.26 9.83
CA ASP A 407 1.24 34.97 9.25
C ASP A 407 1.26 33.51 8.78
N ASP A 408 1.05 32.58 9.71
CA ASP A 408 0.31 31.35 9.41
C ASP A 408 -0.19 30.68 10.68
N SER A 409 -1.51 30.61 10.77
CA SER A 409 -2.35 29.94 11.77
C SER A 409 -2.12 28.41 11.90
N GLU A 410 -1.08 27.84 11.28
CA GLU A 410 -0.90 26.40 11.13
C GLU A 410 0.08 25.82 12.18
N SER A 411 -0.43 24.94 13.04
CA SER A 411 0.37 24.20 14.03
C SER A 411 0.98 22.94 13.43
N PHE A 412 2.31 22.92 13.28
CA PHE A 412 3.09 21.76 12.81
C PHE A 412 3.90 21.10 13.95
N PRO A 413 4.36 19.85 13.79
CA PRO A 413 5.11 19.14 14.82
C PRO A 413 6.42 19.86 15.15
N ARG A 414 6.68 20.07 16.45
CA ARG A 414 7.92 20.69 16.95
C ARG A 414 9.01 19.67 17.31
N ARG A 415 8.74 18.39 17.11
CA ARG A 415 9.63 17.24 17.37
C ARG A 415 9.43 16.21 16.28
N ASP A 416 10.41 15.31 16.12
CA ASP A 416 10.31 14.22 15.17
C ASP A 416 9.15 13.28 15.52
N VAL A 417 8.16 13.19 14.62
CA VAL A 417 6.98 12.33 14.78
C VAL A 417 7.37 10.85 14.80
N TYR A 418 8.37 10.49 13.98
CA TYR A 418 8.98 9.17 13.87
C TYR A 418 10.48 9.30 13.60
N ILE A 419 11.24 8.22 13.82
CA ILE A 419 12.69 8.17 13.56
C ILE A 419 12.95 8.36 12.06
N GLY A 420 13.66 9.44 11.70
CA GLY A 420 13.95 9.82 10.33
C GLY A 420 13.02 10.87 9.73
N TYR A 421 12.07 11.42 10.49
CA TYR A 421 11.11 12.41 9.99
C TYR A 421 11.78 13.64 9.34
N ARG A 422 12.71 14.28 10.06
CA ARG A 422 13.49 15.41 9.52
C ARG A 422 14.29 15.01 8.29
N ARG A 423 14.93 13.83 8.31
CA ARG A 423 15.68 13.30 7.15
C ARG A 423 14.78 13.17 5.93
N ASP A 424 13.58 12.60 6.09
CA ASP A 424 12.69 12.35 4.96
C ASP A 424 12.19 13.65 4.33
N ILE A 425 11.93 14.69 5.13
CA ILE A 425 11.64 16.03 4.62
C ILE A 425 12.78 16.56 3.75
N VAL A 426 14.02 16.50 4.27
CA VAL A 426 15.22 16.96 3.53
C VAL A 426 15.44 16.14 2.26
N ALA A 427 15.21 14.83 2.32
CA ALA A 427 15.37 13.93 1.17
C ALA A 427 14.38 14.24 0.04
N VAL A 428 13.14 14.60 0.36
CA VAL A 428 12.17 15.06 -0.65
C VAL A 428 12.65 16.35 -1.31
N ILE A 429 13.08 17.36 -0.52
CA ILE A 429 13.63 18.60 -1.07
C ILE A 429 14.81 18.30 -2.00
N ALA A 430 15.75 17.47 -1.54
CA ALA A 430 16.94 17.13 -2.30
C ALA A 430 16.62 16.51 -3.66
N ASN A 431 15.70 15.54 -3.69
CA ASN A 431 15.31 14.86 -4.92
C ASN A 431 14.49 15.77 -5.84
N ALA A 432 13.59 16.59 -5.30
CA ALA A 432 12.79 17.52 -6.08
C ALA A 432 13.64 18.63 -6.72
N SER A 433 14.73 19.06 -6.08
CA SER A 433 15.65 20.09 -6.61
C SER A 433 16.58 19.59 -7.71
N HIS A 434 16.78 18.27 -7.85
CA HIS A 434 17.73 17.73 -8.82
C HIS A 434 17.32 18.11 -10.26
N ARG A 435 18.15 18.94 -10.91
CA ARG A 435 17.93 19.45 -12.28
C ARG A 435 16.57 20.15 -12.47
N SER A 436 16.01 20.74 -11.41
CA SER A 436 14.75 21.46 -11.45
C SER A 436 14.94 22.90 -11.05
N PHE A 437 15.18 23.78 -12.03
CA PHE A 437 15.36 25.21 -11.80
C PHE A 437 14.16 25.84 -11.06
N GLN A 438 12.94 25.39 -11.39
CA GLN A 438 11.72 25.84 -10.70
C GLN A 438 11.76 25.55 -9.20
N ILE A 439 12.17 24.34 -8.80
CA ILE A 439 12.25 23.98 -7.37
C ILE A 439 13.43 24.69 -6.70
N GLN A 440 14.56 24.83 -7.39
CA GLN A 440 15.72 25.57 -6.88
C GLN A 440 15.35 27.03 -6.54
N GLU A 441 14.64 27.71 -7.43
CA GLU A 441 14.17 29.08 -7.21
C GLU A 441 13.11 29.13 -6.12
N LEU A 442 12.15 28.20 -6.11
CA LEU A 442 11.11 28.16 -5.10
C LEU A 442 11.70 28.00 -3.68
N VAL A 443 12.75 27.20 -3.52
CA VAL A 443 13.47 27.11 -2.24
C VAL A 443 14.12 28.45 -1.87
N ARG A 444 14.79 29.12 -2.82
CA ARG A 444 15.45 30.42 -2.58
C ARG A 444 14.44 31.51 -2.24
N GLU A 445 13.38 31.66 -3.03
CA GLU A 445 12.31 32.64 -2.83
C GLU A 445 11.58 32.47 -1.49
N ASN A 446 11.54 31.24 -0.97
CA ASN A 446 11.00 30.95 0.36
C ASN A 446 12.06 31.05 1.46
N ALA A 447 13.20 31.71 1.26
CA ALA A 447 14.31 31.80 2.22
C ALA A 447 14.73 30.42 2.78
N GLY A 448 14.70 29.40 1.91
CA GLY A 448 14.90 28.00 2.26
C GLY A 448 16.35 27.54 2.23
N LEU A 449 17.25 28.25 1.54
CA LEU A 449 18.67 27.87 1.44
C LEU A 449 19.32 27.72 2.82
N LEU A 450 19.13 28.71 3.71
CA LEU A 450 19.63 28.67 5.08
C LEU A 450 18.97 27.55 5.91
N VAL A 451 17.66 27.34 5.73
CA VAL A 451 16.91 26.27 6.43
C VAL A 451 17.46 24.89 6.08
N VAL A 452 17.81 24.65 4.81
CA VAL A 452 18.40 23.40 4.35
C VAL A 452 19.85 23.26 4.81
N LEU A 453 20.65 24.34 4.80
CA LEU A 453 22.02 24.35 5.31
C LEU A 453 22.08 23.93 6.79
N GLN A 454 21.13 24.37 7.61
CA GLN A 454 21.02 23.98 9.02
C GLN A 454 20.83 22.47 9.22
N GLN A 455 20.45 21.72 8.18
CA GLN A 455 20.28 20.27 8.24
C GLN A 455 21.57 19.51 7.88
N CYS A 456 22.67 20.19 7.55
CA CYS A 456 23.96 19.56 7.19
C CYS A 456 24.77 19.07 8.41
N MET A 457 24.08 18.61 9.46
CA MET A 457 24.66 18.19 10.72
C MET A 457 24.20 16.77 11.08
N PRO A 458 25.00 15.97 11.82
CA PRO A 458 24.55 14.69 12.34
C PRO A 458 23.35 14.86 13.27
N ASP A 459 22.46 13.88 13.31
CA ASP A 459 21.31 13.84 14.21
C ASP A 459 20.97 12.39 14.55
N THR A 460 20.82 12.07 15.84
CA THR A 460 20.64 10.69 16.32
C THR A 460 19.30 10.10 15.92
N ASN A 461 18.25 10.92 15.91
CA ASN A 461 16.90 10.50 15.52
C ASN A 461 16.73 10.47 14.00
N ASN A 462 17.67 11.05 13.26
CA ASN A 462 17.62 11.17 11.81
C ASN A 462 18.92 10.66 11.16
N PRO A 463 19.09 9.32 11.05
CA PRO A 463 20.25 8.72 10.40
C PRO A 463 20.44 9.27 8.97
N PHE A 464 21.67 9.59 8.60
CA PHE A 464 22.04 10.17 7.30
C PHE A 464 21.50 11.59 7.01
N LEU A 465 20.99 12.31 8.02
CA LEU A 465 20.50 13.69 7.83
C LEU A 465 21.56 14.60 7.18
N ARG A 466 22.81 14.54 7.67
CA ARG A 466 23.92 15.34 7.16
C ARG A 466 24.15 15.09 5.67
N GLU A 467 24.19 13.83 5.26
CA GLU A 467 24.42 13.41 3.88
C GLU A 467 23.29 13.89 2.97
N TRP A 468 22.03 13.76 3.42
CA TRP A 468 20.88 14.30 2.70
C TRP A 468 20.88 15.83 2.62
N GLY A 469 21.30 16.53 3.68
CA GLY A 469 21.46 17.99 3.68
C GLY A 469 22.50 18.44 2.65
N LEU A 470 23.67 17.80 2.64
CA LEU A 470 24.73 18.10 1.66
C LEU A 470 24.27 17.80 0.23
N TRP A 471 23.54 16.71 0.03
CA TRP A 471 22.95 16.35 -1.27
C TRP A 471 21.92 17.40 -1.73
N ALA A 472 21.07 17.87 -0.82
CA ALA A 472 20.09 18.92 -1.11
C ALA A 472 20.79 20.21 -1.54
N ILE A 473 21.80 20.66 -0.80
CA ILE A 473 22.55 21.89 -1.14
C ILE A 473 23.25 21.74 -2.49
N ARG A 474 23.90 20.61 -2.76
CA ARG A 474 24.49 20.35 -4.08
C ARG A 474 23.46 20.54 -5.20
N ASN A 475 22.28 19.92 -5.07
CA ASN A 475 21.24 19.99 -6.09
C ASN A 475 20.62 21.39 -6.19
N LEU A 476 20.52 22.12 -5.08
CA LEU A 476 20.02 23.49 -5.05
C LEU A 476 20.97 24.48 -5.73
N LEU A 477 22.28 24.23 -5.68
CA LEU A 477 23.31 25.09 -6.26
C LEU A 477 23.67 24.71 -7.71
N GLU A 478 23.36 23.48 -8.14
CA GLU A 478 23.71 22.98 -9.46
C GLU A 478 23.08 23.84 -10.57
N GLY A 479 23.93 24.57 -11.31
CA GLY A 479 23.50 25.39 -12.44
C GLY A 479 22.72 26.67 -12.07
N ASN A 480 22.53 26.98 -10.79
CA ASN A 480 21.81 28.16 -10.33
C ASN A 480 22.76 29.18 -9.67
N THR A 481 23.13 30.21 -10.42
CA THR A 481 24.06 31.26 -9.96
C THR A 481 23.47 32.16 -8.87
N ALA A 482 22.15 32.37 -8.85
CA ALA A 482 21.49 33.15 -7.81
C ALA A 482 21.61 32.44 -6.45
N ASN A 483 21.32 31.13 -6.42
CA ASN A 483 21.49 30.32 -5.22
C ASN A 483 22.97 30.25 -4.78
N GLN A 484 23.90 30.13 -5.72
CA GLN A 484 25.34 30.14 -5.43
C GLN A 484 25.80 31.45 -4.80
N THR A 485 25.31 32.57 -5.31
CA THR A 485 25.63 33.91 -4.79
C THR A 485 25.11 34.06 -3.36
N GLU A 486 23.84 33.72 -3.10
CA GLU A 486 23.25 33.83 -1.76
C GLU A 486 24.00 32.99 -0.71
N VAL A 487 24.48 31.79 -1.08
CA VAL A 487 25.31 30.96 -0.19
C VAL A 487 26.74 31.49 -0.06
N ALA A 488 27.32 32.07 -1.12
CA ALA A 488 28.65 32.65 -1.10
C ALA A 488 28.74 33.92 -0.24
N ASP A 489 27.63 34.64 -0.13
CA ASP A 489 27.51 35.85 0.68
C ASP A 489 27.34 35.55 2.19
N LEU A 490 27.32 34.27 2.60
CA LEU A 490 27.26 33.89 4.01
C LEU A 490 28.60 34.15 4.71
N GLU A 491 28.56 34.95 5.77
CA GLU A 491 29.73 35.29 6.57
C GLU A 491 29.82 34.46 7.87
N ILE A 492 31.04 34.06 8.23
CA ILE A 492 31.31 33.39 9.50
C ILE A 492 31.24 34.42 10.62
N GLN A 493 30.25 34.30 11.51
CA GLN A 493 30.07 35.23 12.64
C GLN A 493 30.79 34.76 13.89
N SER A 494 30.68 33.47 14.24
CA SER A 494 31.28 32.93 15.47
C SER A 494 31.52 31.43 15.36
N THR A 495 32.38 30.93 16.26
CA THR A 495 32.55 29.49 16.49
C THR A 495 31.65 29.03 17.63
N VAL A 496 31.06 27.86 17.47
CA VAL A 496 30.14 27.29 18.44
C VAL A 496 30.88 26.24 19.27
N PRO A 497 30.80 26.29 20.61
CA PRO A 497 31.44 25.27 21.45
C PRO A 497 30.90 23.86 21.15
N ASP A 498 31.79 22.94 20.82
CA ASP A 498 31.46 21.53 20.62
C ASP A 498 31.93 20.72 21.84
N ALA A 499 31.00 20.03 22.51
CA ALA A 499 31.29 19.25 23.70
C ALA A 499 32.29 18.12 23.43
N ARG A 500 32.24 17.47 22.27
CA ARG A 500 33.15 16.38 21.88
C ARG A 500 34.57 16.91 21.65
N LEU A 501 34.68 18.09 21.02
CA LEU A 501 35.98 18.75 20.87
C LEU A 501 36.54 19.13 22.24
N ARG A 502 35.71 19.69 23.12
CA ARG A 502 36.12 20.09 24.46
C ARG A 502 36.55 18.89 25.33
N GLU A 503 35.84 17.77 25.27
CA GLU A 503 36.24 16.51 25.91
C GLU A 503 37.58 15.99 25.40
N ALA A 504 37.88 16.22 24.13
CA ALA A 504 39.17 15.91 23.52
C ALA A 504 40.25 16.98 23.76
N GLY A 505 39.99 18.00 24.59
CA GLY A 505 40.94 19.08 24.88
C GLY A 505 41.16 20.05 23.71
N MET A 506 40.19 20.15 22.79
CA MET A 506 40.26 20.95 21.58
C MET A 506 39.15 22.01 21.54
N ALA A 507 39.42 23.13 20.86
CA ALA A 507 38.45 24.18 20.55
C ALA A 507 38.57 24.59 19.08
N VAL A 508 37.57 25.28 18.57
CA VAL A 508 37.61 25.89 17.23
C VAL A 508 37.72 27.40 17.41
N GLU A 509 38.68 28.02 16.73
CA GLU A 509 38.85 29.47 16.66
C GLU A 509 38.77 29.92 15.20
N ILE A 510 38.36 31.17 14.98
CA ILE A 510 38.48 31.78 13.65
C ILE A 510 39.91 32.29 13.50
N ASN A 511 40.62 31.84 12.47
CA ASN A 511 41.92 32.40 12.13
C ASN A 511 41.73 33.85 11.68
N PRO A 512 42.31 34.85 12.38
CA PRO A 512 42.13 36.26 12.03
C PRO A 512 42.75 36.64 10.68
N GLU A 513 43.73 35.88 10.18
CA GLU A 513 44.37 36.13 8.89
C GLU A 513 43.58 35.56 7.71
N THR A 514 42.96 34.40 7.89
CA THR A 514 42.27 33.69 6.79
C THR A 514 40.75 33.76 6.88
N GLY A 515 40.20 34.22 8.00
CA GLY A 515 38.76 34.18 8.30
C GLY A 515 38.18 32.76 8.39
N ARG A 516 39.02 31.72 8.45
CA ARG A 516 38.59 30.31 8.41
C ARG A 516 38.67 29.67 9.80
N PRO A 517 37.76 28.74 10.12
CA PRO A 517 37.84 27.99 11.37
C PRO A 517 39.10 27.12 11.40
N ARG A 518 39.82 27.14 12.53
CA ARG A 518 40.97 26.28 12.83
C ARG A 518 40.73 25.56 14.16
N LEU A 519 41.21 24.32 14.26
CA LEU A 519 41.23 23.61 15.54
C LEU A 519 42.46 24.04 16.36
N VAL A 520 42.27 24.29 17.64
CA VAL A 520 43.32 24.63 18.61
C VAL A 520 43.23 23.72 19.83
N ASN A 521 44.36 23.45 20.48
CA ASN A 521 44.36 22.75 21.76
C ASN A 521 44.02 23.73 22.89
N VAL A 522 43.09 23.34 23.75
CA VAL A 522 42.77 24.08 24.98
C VAL A 522 43.85 23.69 25.99
N ALA A 523 44.85 24.56 26.19
CA ALA A 523 45.92 24.29 27.14
C ALA A 523 45.34 24.07 28.54
N SER A 524 45.67 22.94 29.17
CA SER A 524 45.50 22.73 30.61
C SER A 524 46.35 23.78 31.32
N GLY A 525 45.72 24.82 31.87
CA GLY A 525 46.43 25.88 32.58
C GLY A 525 47.26 25.32 33.72
N THR A 526 48.59 25.38 33.58
CA THR A 526 49.48 25.63 34.71
C THR A 526 49.46 27.14 34.94
N ASP A 527 48.75 27.57 35.97
CA ASP A 527 49.35 28.39 37.04
C ASP A 527 48.29 28.62 38.12
N ASN A 528 48.47 27.86 39.19
CA ASN A 528 47.81 28.02 40.48
C ASN A 528 48.24 29.39 41.04
N PRO A 529 47.34 30.36 41.32
CA PRO A 529 47.71 31.45 42.19
C PRO A 529 47.86 30.87 43.59
N ALA A 530 49.07 31.01 44.13
CA ALA A 530 49.44 30.59 45.47
C ALA A 530 48.38 31.01 46.50
N GLU A 531 47.91 30.03 47.27
CA GLU A 531 47.38 30.27 48.61
C GLU A 531 48.56 30.79 49.46
N ASP A 532 48.61 32.09 49.67
CA ASP A 532 49.39 32.72 50.73
C ASP A 532 48.45 33.65 51.50
N GLU A 533 48.56 33.60 52.84
CA GLU A 533 47.96 34.47 53.87
C GLU A 533 46.48 34.22 54.24
N PHE A 534 46.04 34.00 55.50
CA PHE A 534 46.66 34.00 56.84
C PHE A 534 45.59 33.42 57.83
N MET A 535 46.04 32.60 58.80
CA MET A 535 45.41 32.17 60.08
C MET A 535 44.08 31.41 60.08
#